data_AF-A0A376G8X6-F1
#
_entry.id   AF-A0A376G8X6-F1
#
_cell.length_a   1.000
_cell.length_b   1.000
_cell.length_c   1.000
_cell.angle_alpha   90.00
_cell.angle_beta   90.00
_cell.angle_gamma   90.00
#
_symmetry.space_group_name_H-M   'P 1'
#
loop_
_entity.id
_entity.type
_entity.pdbx_description
1 polymer ?
#
loop_
_entity_poly.entity_id
_entity_poly.type
_entity_poly.pdbx_seq_one_letter_code
_entity_poly.pdbx_strand_id
1 'polypeptide(L)'
;MKKLFILLITLSSVFFNSCQSDDGTDINSKNQEKTQLSKFNPTVVLPTSSLQYDYSSHSKLSKTISNTITSDQIIVTYPQYTYIGSLLNATTIDDATYSPVPFQLKPIDISFSFPTDFIQSTIARPSLSAMRAAVNKATRDANFSGQQSLSFEYDIKQFSKYEEAKLAFGANVNVGSLFKLEASGSSHSIKKKTGVFAKFIHRNFTIDMDLPYDGNVFLNPLDKQNSSSHNPVYISSITYGRLGVLALESNYSYDEVLFALKAAFTAKVVNGELSIDIQSKKVLEESELKTYVLGGKGTDATQIVNGYKGFSDFIVNGGEFTADVPGVPIYFSASNASDNSIFFTKFSVE
;
A
#
# COMPACT_ATOMS: atom_id res chain seq x y z
N MET A 1 8.17 -28.48 -71.84
CA MET A 1 6.83 -27.98 -72.20
C MET A 1 6.36 -27.01 -71.11
N LYS A 2 5.99 -25.78 -71.52
CA LYS A 2 5.41 -24.63 -70.78
C LYS A 2 6.19 -24.13 -69.54
N LYS A 3 7.21 -23.27 -69.69
CA LYS A 3 7.25 -21.79 -69.90
C LYS A 3 6.91 -20.92 -68.66
N LEU A 4 8.01 -20.46 -68.05
CA LEU A 4 8.28 -19.21 -67.33
C LEU A 4 7.64 -17.95 -67.99
N PHE A 5 7.17 -16.98 -67.20
CA PHE A 5 7.67 -15.57 -67.22
C PHE A 5 7.02 -14.66 -66.16
N ILE A 6 7.89 -13.85 -65.56
CA ILE A 6 7.68 -12.71 -64.66
C ILE A 6 7.32 -11.47 -65.50
N LEU A 7 6.40 -10.60 -65.05
CA LEU A 7 6.59 -9.14 -65.25
C LEU A 7 5.78 -8.28 -64.28
N LEU A 8 6.50 -7.27 -63.79
CA LEU A 8 6.14 -6.15 -62.93
C LEU A 8 5.64 -4.96 -63.79
N ILE A 9 5.03 -3.93 -63.15
CA ILE A 9 5.09 -2.46 -63.47
C ILE A 9 3.72 -1.72 -63.44
N THR A 10 3.54 -0.95 -62.35
CA THR A 10 3.09 0.46 -62.14
C THR A 10 2.03 1.16 -63.03
N LEU A 11 1.07 1.91 -62.43
CA LEU A 11 1.14 3.35 -62.09
C LEU A 11 -0.23 4.09 -62.15
N SER A 12 -0.50 4.91 -61.12
CA SER A 12 -1.30 6.17 -61.06
C SER A 12 -2.78 6.26 -61.49
N SER A 13 -3.65 6.75 -60.60
CA SER A 13 -4.03 8.19 -60.48
C SER A 13 -5.26 8.40 -59.54
N VAL A 14 -5.09 9.16 -58.44
CA VAL A 14 -5.56 10.54 -58.16
C VAL A 14 -7.00 10.67 -57.60
N PHE A 15 -7.02 11.21 -56.37
CA PHE A 15 -8.04 11.84 -55.52
C PHE A 15 -9.39 12.31 -56.12
N PHE A 16 -10.46 12.18 -55.31
CA PHE A 16 -11.29 13.33 -54.91
C PHE A 16 -11.86 13.14 -53.49
N ASN A 17 -11.63 14.15 -52.64
CA ASN A 17 -12.45 14.46 -51.45
C ASN A 17 -13.84 14.91 -51.92
N SER A 18 -14.89 14.54 -51.19
CA SER A 18 -15.95 15.50 -50.84
C SER A 18 -16.78 14.97 -49.68
N CYS A 19 -16.73 15.73 -48.59
CA CYS A 19 -17.69 15.68 -47.49
C CYS A 19 -18.83 16.62 -47.86
N GLN A 20 -20.09 16.18 -47.75
CA GLN A 20 -21.22 17.10 -47.73
C GLN A 20 -22.24 16.62 -46.69
N SER A 21 -22.66 17.60 -45.90
CA SER A 21 -23.33 17.53 -44.61
C SER A 21 -24.85 17.82 -44.72
N ASP A 22 -25.52 17.53 -43.60
CA ASP A 22 -26.81 18.07 -43.12
C ASP A 22 -28.09 17.59 -43.85
N ASP A 23 -29.25 17.35 -43.22
CA ASP A 23 -29.75 17.61 -41.87
C ASP A 23 -31.06 16.79 -41.66
N GLY A 24 -31.50 16.52 -40.42
CA GLY A 24 -32.90 16.12 -40.14
C GLY A 24 -33.20 15.09 -39.04
N THR A 25 -33.14 15.53 -37.78
CA THR A 25 -34.02 15.25 -36.61
C THR A 25 -34.64 13.86 -36.33
N ASP A 26 -34.21 13.33 -35.18
CA ASP A 26 -34.94 12.64 -34.07
C ASP A 26 -35.89 11.47 -34.32
N ILE A 27 -35.59 10.31 -33.69
CA ILE A 27 -36.36 9.73 -32.56
C ILE A 27 -35.65 8.46 -32.04
N ASN A 28 -35.36 8.45 -30.73
CA ASN A 28 -35.11 7.30 -29.83
C ASN A 28 -34.19 6.15 -30.25
N SER A 29 -32.98 6.14 -29.69
CA SER A 29 -32.35 4.92 -29.19
C SER A 29 -31.59 5.20 -27.89
N LYS A 30 -32.35 5.30 -26.79
CA LYS A 30 -31.80 5.03 -25.45
C LYS A 30 -31.52 3.52 -25.34
N ASN A 31 -30.40 3.21 -24.71
CA ASN A 31 -29.98 1.91 -24.18
C ASN A 31 -29.36 0.95 -25.20
N GLN A 32 -28.08 1.18 -25.50
CA GLN A 32 -27.12 0.08 -25.48
C GLN A 32 -26.17 0.28 -24.29
N GLU A 33 -26.13 -0.74 -23.45
CA GLU A 33 -25.58 -0.77 -22.12
C GLU A 33 -24.08 -0.48 -22.09
N LYS A 34 -23.73 0.48 -21.24
CA LYS A 34 -22.47 0.50 -20.50
C LYS A 34 -22.33 -0.82 -19.73
N THR A 35 -21.48 -1.73 -20.21
CA THR A 35 -20.78 -2.67 -19.33
C THR A 35 -19.33 -2.85 -19.76
N GLN A 36 -18.62 -1.74 -19.95
CA GLN A 36 -17.20 -1.72 -19.64
C GLN A 36 -17.12 -1.45 -18.15
N LEU A 37 -16.99 -2.51 -17.35
CA LEU A 37 -16.64 -2.42 -15.94
C LEU A 37 -15.41 -1.50 -15.88
N SER A 38 -15.52 -0.34 -15.22
CA SER A 38 -14.39 0.57 -15.11
C SER A 38 -13.26 -0.20 -14.45
N LYS A 39 -12.20 -0.52 -15.21
CA LYS A 39 -10.97 -1.17 -14.73
C LYS A 39 -10.20 -0.35 -13.67
N PHE A 40 -10.81 0.71 -13.16
CA PHE A 40 -10.24 1.61 -12.20
C PHE A 40 -11.14 1.64 -10.98
N ASN A 41 -10.54 1.33 -9.85
CA ASN A 41 -11.09 1.63 -8.55
C ASN A 41 -11.43 3.12 -8.43
N PRO A 42 -12.45 3.48 -7.63
CA PRO A 42 -12.80 4.87 -7.38
C PRO A 42 -11.57 5.65 -6.89
N THR A 43 -11.42 6.88 -7.39
CA THR A 43 -10.37 7.79 -6.91
C THR A 43 -10.73 8.30 -5.52
N VAL A 44 -9.79 8.18 -4.57
CA VAL A 44 -9.91 8.69 -3.21
C VAL A 44 -9.60 10.18 -3.21
N VAL A 45 -10.63 11.00 -3.04
CA VAL A 45 -10.49 12.46 -2.94
C VAL A 45 -10.09 12.83 -1.51
N LEU A 46 -8.98 13.55 -1.35
CA LEU A 46 -8.47 13.99 -0.06
C LEU A 46 -8.65 15.50 0.13
N PRO A 47 -9.08 15.94 1.33
CA PRO A 47 -9.29 17.34 1.65
C PRO A 47 -7.96 18.06 1.93
N THR A 48 -7.07 18.10 0.94
CA THR A 48 -5.72 18.65 1.05
C THR A 48 -5.36 19.43 -0.21
N SER A 49 -4.52 20.45 -0.08
CA SER A 49 -4.05 21.23 -1.22
C SER A 49 -2.91 20.55 -1.98
N SER A 50 -2.29 19.52 -1.40
CA SER A 50 -1.16 18.81 -1.99
C SER A 50 -1.09 17.37 -1.48
N LEU A 51 -0.83 16.44 -2.40
CA LEU A 51 -0.61 15.02 -2.10
C LEU A 51 0.85 14.69 -1.76
N GLN A 52 1.75 15.69 -1.77
CA GLN A 52 3.15 15.50 -1.41
C GLN A 52 3.32 15.45 0.12
N TYR A 53 4.26 14.63 0.58
CA TYR A 53 4.78 14.74 1.94
C TYR A 53 5.67 15.98 2.04
N ASP A 54 5.71 16.58 3.22
CA ASP A 54 6.53 17.77 3.49
C ASP A 54 7.98 17.37 3.78
N TYR A 55 8.17 16.15 4.30
CA TYR A 55 9.49 15.54 4.53
C TYR A 55 9.46 14.04 4.24
N SER A 56 10.55 13.52 3.67
CA SER A 56 10.81 12.08 3.52
C SER A 56 12.28 11.79 3.80
N SER A 57 12.58 10.74 4.58
CA SER A 57 13.96 10.36 4.91
C SER A 57 14.61 9.45 3.85
N HIS A 58 13.82 8.87 2.95
CA HIS A 58 14.26 7.83 2.02
C HIS A 58 14.05 8.20 0.55
N SER A 59 13.31 9.28 0.26
CA SER A 59 13.06 9.73 -1.11
C SER A 59 13.31 11.22 -1.26
N LYS A 60 13.78 11.63 -2.45
CA LYS A 60 13.77 13.04 -2.83
C LYS A 60 12.35 13.42 -3.20
N LEU A 61 11.75 14.34 -2.46
CA LEU A 61 10.40 14.83 -2.74
C LEU A 61 10.34 15.47 -4.13
N SER A 62 9.30 15.11 -4.89
CA SER A 62 9.05 15.72 -6.19
C SER A 62 8.62 17.17 -5.99
N LYS A 63 9.26 18.10 -6.70
CA LYS A 63 8.82 19.50 -6.76
C LYS A 63 7.57 19.68 -7.64
N THR A 64 7.18 18.66 -8.40
CA THR A 64 5.99 18.72 -9.24
C THR A 64 4.75 18.46 -8.40
N ILE A 65 3.92 19.49 -8.29
CA ILE A 65 2.59 19.38 -7.69
C ILE A 65 1.72 18.60 -8.67
N SER A 66 1.35 17.38 -8.30
CA SER A 66 0.35 16.61 -9.01
C SER A 66 -0.94 16.62 -8.20
N ASN A 67 -2.06 16.95 -8.85
CA ASN A 67 -3.39 16.86 -8.27
C ASN A 67 -3.86 15.40 -8.13
N THR A 68 -3.04 14.44 -8.55
CA THR A 68 -3.35 13.02 -8.51
C THR A 68 -2.08 12.19 -8.30
N ILE A 69 -2.14 11.18 -7.44
CA ILE A 69 -1.08 10.18 -7.30
C ILE A 69 -1.67 8.77 -7.27
N THR A 70 -0.83 7.77 -7.46
CA THR A 70 -1.18 6.36 -7.32
C THR A 70 -0.33 5.70 -6.24
N SER A 71 -0.86 4.67 -5.59
CA SER A 71 -0.13 3.85 -4.63
C SER A 71 -0.33 2.36 -4.95
N ASP A 72 0.76 1.62 -4.99
CA ASP A 72 0.81 0.15 -5.11
C ASP A 72 1.14 -0.53 -3.77
N GLN A 73 1.35 0.26 -2.70
CA GLN A 73 1.67 -0.23 -1.36
C GLN A 73 0.54 0.13 -0.41
N ILE A 74 -0.24 -0.87 -0.02
CA ILE A 74 -1.33 -0.72 0.94
C ILE A 74 -0.86 -1.17 2.33
N ILE A 75 -1.05 -0.32 3.34
CA ILE A 75 -0.78 -0.68 4.74
C ILE A 75 -1.75 -1.79 5.16
N VAL A 76 -1.21 -2.83 5.79
CA VAL A 76 -2.01 -3.94 6.31
C VAL A 76 -2.93 -3.47 7.43
N THR A 77 -4.24 -3.59 7.24
CA THR A 77 -5.25 -3.26 8.27
C THR A 77 -5.93 -4.50 8.88
N TYR A 78 -6.01 -5.58 8.11
CA TYR A 78 -6.59 -6.87 8.51
C TYR A 78 -5.64 -8.04 8.22
N PRO A 79 -4.71 -8.34 9.14
CA PRO A 79 -3.67 -9.37 8.94
C PRO A 79 -4.20 -10.76 8.58
N GLN A 80 -5.43 -11.12 8.96
CA GLN A 80 -6.01 -12.43 8.65
C GLN A 80 -6.27 -12.66 7.16
N TYR A 81 -6.46 -11.58 6.39
CA TYR A 81 -6.67 -11.63 4.94
C TYR A 81 -5.39 -11.28 4.16
N THR A 82 -4.35 -10.81 4.83
CA THR A 82 -3.08 -10.43 4.22
C THR A 82 -2.09 -11.59 4.26
N TYR A 83 -2.16 -12.45 3.25
CA TYR A 83 -1.17 -13.49 2.99
C TYR A 83 -0.87 -13.58 1.50
N ILE A 84 0.31 -14.09 1.14
CA ILE A 84 0.74 -14.18 -0.25
C ILE A 84 -0.22 -15.10 -1.05
N GLY A 85 -0.68 -14.63 -2.20
CA GLY A 85 -1.73 -15.28 -2.99
C GLY A 85 -3.14 -15.19 -2.39
N SER A 86 -3.38 -14.31 -1.41
CA SER A 86 -4.75 -14.00 -0.95
C SER A 86 -5.52 -13.32 -2.09
N LEU A 87 -6.68 -13.86 -2.43
CA LEU A 87 -7.51 -13.41 -3.54
C LEU A 87 -8.69 -12.59 -3.01
N LEU A 88 -8.69 -11.31 -3.30
CA LEU A 88 -9.60 -10.31 -2.74
C LEU A 88 -10.36 -9.57 -3.84
N ASN A 89 -11.52 -9.00 -3.48
CA ASN A 89 -12.20 -8.04 -4.33
C ASN A 89 -11.46 -6.69 -4.29
N ALA A 90 -11.03 -6.20 -5.45
CA ALA A 90 -10.34 -4.93 -5.62
C ALA A 90 -11.02 -3.74 -4.92
N THR A 91 -12.36 -3.66 -4.96
CA THR A 91 -13.10 -2.51 -4.39
C THR A 91 -13.03 -2.48 -2.86
N THR A 92 -12.83 -3.64 -2.23
CA THR A 92 -12.73 -3.77 -0.76
C THR A 92 -11.31 -3.54 -0.24
N ILE A 93 -10.33 -3.44 -1.15
CA ILE A 93 -9.00 -2.97 -0.78
C ILE A 93 -9.01 -1.45 -0.60
N ASP A 94 -9.81 -0.73 -1.40
CA ASP A 94 -9.94 0.71 -1.26
C ASP A 94 -10.48 1.07 0.12
N ASP A 95 -11.61 0.52 0.56
CA ASP A 95 -12.17 0.84 1.89
C ASP A 95 -11.50 0.06 3.05
N ALA A 96 -10.49 -0.74 2.71
CA ALA A 96 -9.74 -1.59 3.61
C ALA A 96 -10.60 -2.59 4.39
N THR A 97 -11.75 -3.03 3.88
CA THR A 97 -12.58 -4.07 4.53
C THR A 97 -12.19 -5.50 4.13
N TYR A 98 -11.45 -5.66 3.03
CA TYR A 98 -10.91 -6.91 2.46
C TYR A 98 -11.92 -8.06 2.44
N SER A 99 -12.59 -8.26 1.29
CA SER A 99 -13.47 -9.41 1.07
C SER A 99 -12.80 -10.45 0.17
N PRO A 100 -12.65 -11.71 0.63
CA PRO A 100 -12.23 -12.82 -0.22
C PRO A 100 -13.23 -13.08 -1.34
N VAL A 101 -12.74 -13.58 -2.47
CA VAL A 101 -13.58 -14.08 -3.56
C VAL A 101 -13.58 -15.62 -3.57
N PRO A 102 -14.67 -16.28 -3.99
CA PRO A 102 -14.84 -17.73 -3.84
C PRO A 102 -14.14 -18.54 -4.96
N PHE A 103 -12.88 -18.23 -5.27
CA PHE A 103 -12.09 -18.90 -6.30
C PHE A 103 -10.76 -19.40 -5.73
N GLN A 104 -10.16 -20.37 -6.42
CA GLN A 104 -8.90 -20.98 -6.00
C GLN A 104 -7.77 -20.59 -6.96
N LEU A 105 -6.60 -20.33 -6.38
CA LEU A 105 -5.37 -20.14 -7.14
C LEU A 105 -4.66 -21.47 -7.36
N LYS A 106 -3.86 -21.53 -8.43
CA LYS A 106 -2.84 -22.57 -8.62
C LYS A 106 -1.84 -22.57 -7.44
N PRO A 107 -1.03 -23.63 -7.29
CA PRO A 107 0.20 -23.54 -6.52
C PRO A 107 1.01 -22.31 -6.95
N ILE A 108 1.59 -21.62 -5.97
CA ILE A 108 2.37 -20.41 -6.18
C ILE A 108 3.82 -20.65 -5.82
N ASP A 109 4.73 -20.11 -6.61
CA ASP A 109 6.14 -20.05 -6.27
C ASP A 109 6.42 -18.70 -5.63
N ILE A 110 7.15 -18.72 -4.53
CA ILE A 110 7.51 -17.54 -3.75
C ILE A 110 9.01 -17.48 -3.52
N SER A 111 9.52 -16.27 -3.30
CA SER A 111 10.89 -16.03 -2.86
C SER A 111 10.97 -15.03 -1.71
N PHE A 112 12.11 -15.00 -1.02
CA PHE A 112 12.38 -14.08 0.08
C PHE A 112 13.52 -13.13 -0.26
N SER A 113 13.40 -11.87 0.13
CA SER A 113 14.42 -10.84 -0.17
C SER A 113 15.64 -10.82 0.76
N PHE A 114 15.78 -11.81 1.65
CA PHE A 114 16.90 -11.90 2.61
C PHE A 114 17.80 -13.10 2.29
N PRO A 115 19.10 -13.05 2.65
CA PRO A 115 20.00 -14.20 2.48
C PRO A 115 19.54 -15.39 3.32
N THR A 116 19.34 -16.52 2.66
CA THR A 116 19.03 -17.85 3.23
C THR A 116 19.29 -18.90 2.14
N ASP A 117 19.56 -20.15 2.51
CA ASP A 117 19.65 -21.25 1.53
C ASP A 117 18.26 -21.64 0.98
N PHE A 118 17.18 -21.24 1.66
CA PHE A 118 15.80 -21.45 1.24
C PHE A 118 15.24 -20.24 0.48
N ILE A 119 15.83 -19.96 -0.68
CA ILE A 119 15.52 -18.76 -1.47
C ILE A 119 14.14 -18.84 -2.12
N GLN A 120 13.71 -20.04 -2.54
CA GLN A 120 12.46 -20.26 -3.27
C GLN A 120 11.65 -21.40 -2.65
N SER A 121 10.32 -21.25 -2.62
CA SER A 121 9.38 -22.27 -2.14
C SER A 121 8.12 -22.30 -2.99
N THR A 122 7.56 -23.50 -3.19
CA THR A 122 6.21 -23.65 -3.72
C THR A 122 5.20 -23.78 -2.58
N ILE A 123 4.15 -22.95 -2.58
CA ILE A 123 2.99 -23.10 -1.72
C ILE A 123 1.86 -23.74 -2.54
N ALA A 124 1.53 -25.01 -2.22
CA ALA A 124 0.51 -25.77 -2.94
C ALA A 124 -0.90 -25.15 -2.84
N ARG A 125 -1.22 -24.54 -1.70
CA ARG A 125 -2.49 -23.82 -1.48
C ARG A 125 -2.21 -22.51 -0.73
N PRO A 126 -2.31 -21.35 -1.41
CA PRO A 126 -2.15 -20.05 -0.79
C PRO A 126 -3.05 -19.90 0.44
N SER A 127 -2.44 -19.65 1.60
CA SER A 127 -3.14 -19.49 2.87
C SER A 127 -2.23 -18.84 3.90
N LEU A 128 -2.83 -18.19 4.91
CA LEU A 128 -2.09 -17.57 6.01
C LEU A 128 -1.16 -18.56 6.73
N SER A 129 -1.62 -19.79 6.97
CA SER A 129 -0.81 -20.83 7.62
C SER A 129 0.36 -21.28 6.76
N ALA A 130 0.16 -21.46 5.45
CA ALA A 130 1.24 -21.83 4.54
C ALA A 130 2.30 -20.73 4.43
N MET A 131 1.89 -19.45 4.34
CA MET A 131 2.81 -18.31 4.36
C MET A 131 3.63 -18.28 5.65
N ARG A 132 2.98 -18.41 6.81
CA ARG A 132 3.68 -18.43 8.11
C ARG A 132 4.66 -19.60 8.24
N ALA A 133 4.29 -20.77 7.74
CA ALA A 133 5.18 -21.93 7.71
C ALA A 133 6.39 -21.69 6.80
N ALA A 134 6.18 -21.08 5.62
CA ALA A 134 7.25 -20.75 4.70
C ALA A 134 8.22 -19.72 5.30
N VAL A 135 7.71 -18.65 5.92
CA VAL A 135 8.54 -17.66 6.65
C VAL A 135 9.34 -18.33 7.75
N ASN A 136 8.69 -19.12 8.61
CA ASN A 136 9.36 -19.78 9.73
C ASN A 136 10.46 -20.73 9.26
N LYS A 137 10.23 -21.45 8.17
CA LYS A 137 11.27 -22.28 7.55
C LYS A 137 12.41 -21.43 7.01
N ALA A 138 12.12 -20.41 6.22
CA ALA A 138 13.14 -19.57 5.56
C ALA A 138 14.06 -18.86 6.56
N THR A 139 13.49 -18.37 7.68
CA THR A 139 14.27 -17.68 8.72
C THR A 139 15.05 -18.61 9.64
N ARG A 140 14.80 -19.92 9.58
CA ARG A 140 15.51 -20.95 10.35
C ARG A 140 16.39 -21.85 9.48
N ASP A 141 16.45 -21.59 8.19
CA ASP A 141 17.29 -22.36 7.27
C ASP A 141 18.77 -21.96 7.38
N ALA A 142 19.63 -22.78 6.78
CA ALA A 142 21.06 -22.52 6.73
C ALA A 142 21.35 -21.18 6.04
N ASN A 143 22.42 -20.52 6.48
CA ASN A 143 22.87 -19.20 5.99
C ASN A 143 21.84 -18.06 6.09
N PHE A 144 20.80 -18.21 6.93
CA PHE A 144 19.94 -17.08 7.27
C PHE A 144 20.76 -15.91 7.85
N SER A 145 20.58 -14.72 7.29
CA SER A 145 21.10 -13.48 7.85
C SER A 145 20.04 -12.38 7.82
N GLY A 146 19.69 -11.89 9.02
CA GLY A 146 18.76 -10.77 9.21
C GLY A 146 19.42 -9.41 9.43
N GLN A 147 20.74 -9.28 9.20
CA GLN A 147 21.46 -8.03 9.48
C GLN A 147 20.95 -6.87 8.65
N GLN A 148 20.38 -5.86 9.32
CA GLN A 148 19.83 -4.65 8.71
C GLN A 148 20.08 -3.41 9.55
N SER A 149 20.02 -2.25 8.90
CA SER A 149 20.05 -0.97 9.57
C SER A 149 18.78 -0.78 10.40
N LEU A 150 18.94 -0.55 11.71
CA LEU A 150 17.84 -0.29 12.65
C LEU A 150 17.14 1.08 12.44
N SER A 151 17.54 1.86 11.43
CA SER A 151 17.00 3.19 11.18
C SER A 151 15.62 3.13 10.54
N PHE A 152 14.65 3.87 11.09
CA PHE A 152 13.36 4.04 10.46
C PHE A 152 13.46 4.89 9.19
N GLU A 153 12.80 4.44 8.13
CA GLU A 153 12.35 5.31 7.05
C GLU A 153 11.11 6.06 7.51
N TYR A 154 10.99 7.35 7.23
CA TYR A 154 9.82 8.11 7.65
C TYR A 154 9.43 9.21 6.67
N ASP A 155 8.12 9.44 6.59
CA ASP A 155 7.47 10.52 5.85
C ASP A 155 6.62 11.35 6.81
N ILE A 156 6.64 12.67 6.67
CA ILE A 156 5.91 13.60 7.56
C ILE A 156 5.10 14.57 6.68
N LYS A 157 3.85 14.81 7.09
CA LYS A 157 2.94 15.75 6.43
C LYS A 157 2.11 16.51 7.46
N GLN A 158 2.10 17.83 7.37
CA GLN A 158 1.15 18.67 8.06
C GLN A 158 -0.26 18.45 7.49
N PHE A 159 -1.25 18.36 8.36
CA PHE A 159 -2.64 18.15 7.96
C PHE A 159 -3.59 19.06 8.73
N SER A 160 -4.80 19.20 8.17
CA SER A 160 -5.91 19.95 8.74
C SER A 160 -7.12 19.05 9.05
N LYS A 161 -7.30 17.96 8.29
CA LYS A 161 -8.33 16.95 8.53
C LYS A 161 -7.72 15.54 8.64
N TYR A 162 -8.24 14.73 9.56
CA TYR A 162 -7.73 13.38 9.80
C TYR A 162 -7.85 12.49 8.54
N GLU A 163 -8.83 12.73 7.67
CA GLU A 163 -9.01 12.01 6.40
C GLU A 163 -7.79 12.07 5.49
N GLU A 164 -6.94 13.09 5.62
CA GLU A 164 -5.67 13.19 4.89
C GLU A 164 -4.72 12.01 5.22
N ALA A 165 -4.90 11.34 6.37
CA ALA A 165 -4.13 10.15 6.75
C ALA A 165 -4.24 9.00 5.76
N LYS A 166 -5.34 8.91 5.00
CA LYS A 166 -5.56 7.86 3.98
C LYS A 166 -4.38 7.75 3.01
N LEU A 167 -3.71 8.87 2.75
CA LEU A 167 -2.48 8.93 1.97
C LEU A 167 -1.36 8.04 2.53
N ALA A 168 -1.19 7.99 3.84
CA ALA A 168 -0.19 7.14 4.50
C ALA A 168 -0.53 5.66 4.38
N PHE A 169 -1.82 5.31 4.38
CA PHE A 169 -2.31 3.93 4.27
C PHE A 169 -2.31 3.40 2.84
N GLY A 170 -2.24 4.26 1.83
CA GLY A 170 -2.37 3.84 0.43
C GLY A 170 -3.76 3.28 0.09
N ALA A 171 -4.77 3.54 0.94
CA ALA A 171 -6.16 3.12 0.75
C ALA A 171 -7.15 4.13 1.37
N ASN A 172 -8.41 4.07 0.95
CA ASN A 172 -9.57 4.80 1.49
C ASN A 172 -10.02 4.25 2.87
N VAL A 173 -9.10 4.13 3.81
CA VAL A 173 -9.38 3.60 5.15
C VAL A 173 -10.39 4.45 5.93
N ASN A 174 -11.15 3.83 6.83
CA ASN A 174 -11.92 4.55 7.84
C ASN A 174 -10.99 5.04 8.97
N VAL A 175 -10.43 6.24 8.78
CA VAL A 175 -9.49 6.86 9.72
C VAL A 175 -10.08 7.01 11.13
N GLY A 176 -11.36 7.39 11.23
CA GLY A 176 -12.04 7.54 12.52
C GLY A 176 -12.04 6.23 13.33
N SER A 177 -12.32 5.11 12.67
CA SER A 177 -12.29 3.78 13.30
C SER A 177 -10.87 3.34 13.63
N LEU A 178 -9.92 3.53 12.71
CA LEU A 178 -8.53 3.15 12.92
C LEU A 178 -7.91 3.88 14.10
N PHE A 179 -8.04 5.21 14.17
CA PHE A 179 -7.47 6.02 15.25
C PHE A 179 -8.39 6.18 16.47
N LYS A 180 -9.56 5.51 16.49
CA LYS A 180 -10.56 5.64 17.56
C LYS A 180 -10.85 7.11 17.85
N LEU A 181 -11.18 7.88 16.81
CA LEU A 181 -11.58 9.28 16.94
C LEU A 181 -12.99 9.34 17.52
N GLU A 182 -13.26 10.32 18.38
CA GLU A 182 -14.59 10.51 18.94
C GLU A 182 -15.58 10.92 17.83
N ALA A 183 -16.79 10.37 17.85
CA ALA A 183 -17.79 10.55 16.79
C ALA A 183 -18.38 11.97 16.68
N SER A 184 -17.87 12.95 17.43
CA SER A 184 -18.40 14.31 17.45
C SER A 184 -17.88 15.14 16.26
N GLY A 185 -18.71 15.30 15.23
CA GLY A 185 -18.55 16.29 14.16
C GLY A 185 -18.08 15.69 12.84
N SER A 186 -18.83 15.97 11.76
CA SER A 186 -18.57 15.51 10.39
C SER A 186 -17.27 16.02 9.76
N SER A 187 -16.47 16.83 10.46
CA SER A 187 -15.29 17.48 9.87
C SER A 187 -13.95 16.81 10.18
N HIS A 188 -13.89 15.83 11.10
CA HIS A 188 -12.65 15.27 11.71
C HIS A 188 -11.43 16.20 11.56
N SER A 189 -11.60 17.46 11.94
CA SER A 189 -10.59 18.49 11.78
C SER A 189 -9.75 18.54 13.04
N ILE A 190 -8.52 19.01 12.91
CA ILE A 190 -7.67 19.25 14.07
C ILE A 190 -8.31 20.31 14.97
N LYS A 191 -8.10 20.15 16.28
CA LYS A 191 -8.57 21.08 17.32
C LYS A 191 -7.44 21.97 17.84
N LYS A 192 -6.18 21.56 17.66
CA LYS A 192 -5.00 22.33 18.05
C LYS A 192 -4.39 23.10 16.88
N LYS A 193 -3.36 23.91 17.19
CA LYS A 193 -2.66 24.77 16.23
C LYS A 193 -2.03 23.98 15.07
N THR A 194 -1.49 22.82 15.35
CA THR A 194 -0.73 22.01 14.38
C THR A 194 -1.21 20.57 14.39
N GLY A 195 -1.55 20.03 13.22
CA GLY A 195 -1.75 18.61 12.97
C GLY A 195 -0.64 18.04 12.11
N VAL A 196 -0.08 16.88 12.49
CA VAL A 196 0.93 16.17 11.71
C VAL A 196 0.62 14.67 11.62
N PHE A 197 0.66 14.11 10.41
CA PHE A 197 0.79 12.68 10.22
C PHE A 197 2.24 12.34 9.95
N ALA A 198 2.74 11.32 10.64
CA ALA A 198 4.05 10.75 10.36
C ALA A 198 3.91 9.25 10.15
N LYS A 199 4.42 8.76 9.02
CA LYS A 199 4.52 7.34 8.71
C LYS A 199 5.97 6.94 8.90
N PHE A 200 6.25 5.94 9.72
CA PHE A 200 7.61 5.49 9.99
C PHE A 200 7.70 3.97 9.95
N ILE A 201 8.73 3.46 9.27
CA ILE A 201 8.79 2.09 8.77
C ILE A 201 10.20 1.55 9.02
N HIS A 202 10.26 0.32 9.52
CA HIS A 202 11.46 -0.51 9.50
C HIS A 202 11.12 -1.75 8.70
N ARG A 203 11.67 -1.86 7.48
CA ARG A 203 11.41 -2.99 6.57
C ARG A 203 12.40 -4.11 6.86
N ASN A 204 11.88 -5.29 7.14
CA ASN A 204 12.68 -6.48 7.39
C ASN A 204 12.96 -7.25 6.09
N PHE A 205 11.92 -7.59 5.33
CA PHE A 205 12.07 -8.29 4.05
C PHE A 205 10.77 -8.28 3.26
N THR A 206 10.82 -8.75 2.02
CA THR A 206 9.64 -9.06 1.22
C THR A 206 9.51 -10.57 0.99
N ILE A 207 8.26 -11.01 0.88
CA ILE A 207 7.89 -12.28 0.27
C ILE A 207 7.20 -11.94 -1.04
N ASP A 208 7.76 -12.44 -2.13
CA ASP A 208 7.32 -12.10 -3.48
C ASP A 208 6.85 -13.36 -4.20
N MET A 209 5.72 -13.26 -4.89
CA MET A 209 5.13 -14.34 -5.67
C MET A 209 5.50 -14.19 -7.15
N ASP A 210 5.94 -15.28 -7.77
CA ASP A 210 6.20 -15.32 -9.21
C ASP A 210 4.90 -15.16 -10.01
N LEU A 211 4.98 -14.46 -11.14
CA LEU A 211 3.85 -14.34 -12.05
C LEU A 211 3.54 -15.69 -12.72
N PRO A 212 2.26 -16.07 -12.89
CA PRO A 212 1.91 -17.32 -13.54
C PRO A 212 2.37 -17.31 -15.01
N TYR A 213 3.10 -18.36 -15.43
CA TYR A 213 3.68 -18.47 -16.77
C TYR A 213 2.65 -18.32 -17.90
N ASP A 214 1.44 -18.85 -17.73
CA ASP A 214 0.35 -18.78 -18.71
C ASP A 214 -0.53 -17.53 -18.56
N GLY A 215 -0.14 -16.60 -17.67
CA GLY A 215 -0.90 -15.41 -17.35
C GLY A 215 -2.23 -15.67 -16.64
N ASN A 216 -2.46 -16.89 -16.15
CA ASN A 216 -3.66 -17.26 -15.41
C ASN A 216 -3.31 -17.80 -14.02
N VAL A 217 -3.68 -17.04 -12.99
CA VAL A 217 -3.42 -17.41 -11.58
C VAL A 217 -4.42 -18.45 -11.05
N PHE A 218 -5.59 -18.58 -11.67
CA PHE A 218 -6.68 -19.45 -11.19
C PHE A 218 -6.40 -20.92 -11.45
N LEU A 219 -6.75 -21.77 -10.48
CA LEU A 219 -6.64 -23.22 -10.59
C LEU A 219 -7.54 -23.77 -11.71
N ASN A 220 -8.79 -23.32 -11.76
CA ASN A 220 -9.70 -23.59 -12.86
C ASN A 220 -9.59 -22.47 -13.90
N PRO A 221 -9.20 -22.75 -15.15
CA PRO A 221 -9.08 -21.72 -16.19
C PRO A 221 -10.35 -20.94 -16.48
N LEU A 222 -11.53 -21.54 -16.27
CA LEU A 222 -12.81 -20.85 -16.47
C LEU A 222 -13.06 -19.76 -15.41
N ASP A 223 -12.43 -19.85 -14.25
CA ASP A 223 -12.62 -18.88 -13.16
C ASP A 223 -12.06 -17.51 -13.52
N LYS A 224 -11.10 -17.43 -14.45
CA LYS A 224 -10.63 -16.15 -15.00
C LYS A 224 -11.79 -15.34 -15.61
N GLN A 225 -12.73 -16.01 -16.28
CA GLN A 225 -13.92 -15.36 -16.83
C GLN A 225 -15.01 -15.23 -15.75
N ASN A 226 -15.29 -16.29 -14.99
CA ASN A 226 -16.37 -16.32 -14.00
C ASN A 226 -16.17 -15.32 -12.85
N SER A 227 -14.93 -14.95 -12.57
CA SER A 227 -14.57 -13.99 -11.52
C SER A 227 -14.70 -12.53 -11.94
N SER A 228 -14.98 -12.23 -13.21
CA SER A 228 -14.98 -10.85 -13.74
C SER A 228 -15.89 -9.89 -12.95
N SER A 229 -17.03 -10.37 -12.44
CA SER A 229 -17.95 -9.57 -11.63
C SER A 229 -17.41 -9.20 -10.24
N HIS A 230 -16.37 -9.88 -9.77
CA HIS A 230 -15.75 -9.66 -8.47
C HIS A 230 -14.52 -8.75 -8.55
N ASN A 231 -14.08 -8.35 -9.75
CA ASN A 231 -12.85 -7.61 -10.00
C ASN A 231 -11.67 -8.10 -9.11
N PRO A 232 -11.29 -9.38 -9.21
CA PRO A 232 -10.36 -9.99 -8.27
C PRO A 232 -8.93 -9.48 -8.45
N VAL A 233 -8.26 -9.28 -7.32
CA VAL A 233 -6.80 -9.10 -7.25
C VAL A 233 -6.21 -10.13 -6.31
N TYR A 234 -4.96 -10.52 -6.54
CA TYR A 234 -4.22 -11.37 -5.62
C TYR A 234 -3.04 -10.61 -5.02
N ILE A 235 -2.77 -10.84 -3.74
CA ILE A 235 -1.59 -10.29 -3.08
C ILE A 235 -0.34 -10.95 -3.67
N SER A 236 0.49 -10.17 -4.36
CA SER A 236 1.68 -10.64 -5.09
C SER A 236 3.00 -10.31 -4.40
N SER A 237 2.99 -9.38 -3.44
CA SER A 237 4.14 -9.10 -2.58
C SER A 237 3.66 -8.67 -1.19
N ILE A 238 4.39 -9.10 -0.16
CA ILE A 238 4.18 -8.67 1.23
C ILE A 238 5.50 -8.21 1.82
N THR A 239 5.54 -6.99 2.33
CA THR A 239 6.66 -6.50 3.14
C THR A 239 6.43 -6.85 4.61
N TYR A 240 7.39 -7.52 5.22
CA TYR A 240 7.48 -7.77 6.65
C TYR A 240 8.30 -6.68 7.33
N GLY A 241 7.94 -6.35 8.57
CA GLY A 241 8.70 -5.41 9.36
C GLY A 241 7.90 -4.83 10.52
N ARG A 242 8.13 -3.54 10.76
CA ARG A 242 7.46 -2.73 11.78
C ARG A 242 7.03 -1.42 11.15
N LEU A 243 5.84 -0.96 11.49
CA LEU A 243 5.27 0.25 10.92
C LEU A 243 4.49 1.00 11.98
N GLY A 244 4.61 2.32 11.96
CA GLY A 244 3.73 3.22 12.67
C GLY A 244 3.15 4.30 11.76
N VAL A 245 1.86 4.59 11.90
CA VAL A 245 1.25 5.83 11.42
C VAL A 245 0.82 6.63 12.65
N LEU A 246 1.54 7.71 12.91
CA LEU A 246 1.27 8.65 13.99
C LEU A 246 0.34 9.75 13.49
N ALA A 247 -0.74 9.99 14.21
CA ALA A 247 -1.51 11.23 14.18
C ALA A 247 -1.13 12.06 15.41
N LEU A 248 -0.64 13.27 15.18
CA LEU A 248 -0.20 14.18 16.24
C LEU A 248 -0.94 15.52 16.14
N GLU A 249 -1.51 15.97 17.25
CA GLU A 249 -2.03 17.34 17.41
C GLU A 249 -1.25 18.09 18.50
N SER A 250 -0.87 19.34 18.21
CA SER A 250 -0.03 20.15 19.10
C SER A 250 -0.39 21.62 19.12
N ASN A 251 -0.15 22.28 20.27
CA ASN A 251 -0.21 23.74 20.39
C ASN A 251 1.09 24.43 19.93
N TYR A 252 2.16 23.65 19.71
CA TYR A 252 3.43 24.13 19.17
C TYR A 252 3.34 24.42 17.66
N SER A 253 4.30 25.18 17.12
CA SER A 253 4.40 25.41 15.68
C SER A 253 4.75 24.13 14.90
N TYR A 254 4.46 24.13 13.60
CA TYR A 254 4.80 23.01 12.73
C TYR A 254 6.30 22.71 12.72
N ASP A 255 7.16 23.72 12.67
CA ASP A 255 8.62 23.54 12.65
C ASP A 255 9.14 22.89 13.95
N GLU A 256 8.60 23.28 15.10
CA GLU A 256 8.93 22.66 16.40
C GLU A 256 8.50 21.19 16.44
N VAL A 257 7.29 20.88 15.97
CA VAL A 257 6.76 19.51 15.91
C VAL A 257 7.58 18.66 14.92
N LEU A 258 7.87 19.19 13.73
CA LEU A 258 8.66 18.53 12.70
C LEU A 258 10.07 18.22 13.22
N PHE A 259 10.71 19.19 13.89
CA PHE A 259 12.02 19.00 14.51
C PHE A 259 11.98 17.88 15.56
N ALA A 260 10.99 17.91 16.46
CA ALA A 260 10.85 16.93 17.52
C ALA A 260 10.61 15.51 16.99
N LEU A 261 9.77 15.35 15.96
CA LEU A 261 9.53 14.06 15.32
C LEU A 261 10.78 13.51 14.63
N LYS A 262 11.51 14.35 13.89
CA LYS A 262 12.78 13.96 13.26
C LYS A 262 13.82 13.55 14.30
N ALA A 263 13.89 14.28 15.42
CA ALA A 263 14.75 13.92 16.54
C ALA A 263 14.37 12.53 17.08
N ALA A 264 13.09 12.26 17.32
CA ALA A 264 12.63 10.95 17.80
C ALA A 264 12.95 9.80 16.84
N PHE A 265 12.75 9.97 15.53
CA PHE A 265 13.00 8.91 14.53
C PHE A 265 14.49 8.62 14.27
N THR A 266 15.38 9.55 14.62
CA THR A 266 16.83 9.41 14.44
C THR A 266 17.57 9.21 15.77
N ALA A 267 16.85 9.27 16.89
CA ALA A 267 17.41 9.14 18.23
C ALA A 267 18.06 7.77 18.44
N LYS A 268 19.18 7.79 19.16
CA LYS A 268 19.75 6.56 19.72
C LYS A 268 18.96 6.16 20.97
N VAL A 269 18.87 4.86 21.22
CA VAL A 269 18.35 4.34 22.48
C VAL A 269 19.49 4.28 23.49
N VAL A 270 19.33 4.96 24.63
CA VAL A 270 20.28 4.95 25.75
C VAL A 270 19.51 4.55 27.00
N ASN A 271 19.96 3.48 27.68
CA ASN A 271 19.30 2.93 28.88
C ASN A 271 17.80 2.63 28.69
N GLY A 272 17.39 2.24 27.48
CA GLY A 272 15.98 1.94 27.17
C GLY A 272 15.09 3.17 26.95
N GLU A 273 15.68 4.35 26.74
CA GLU A 273 14.95 5.58 26.40
C GLU A 273 15.48 6.23 25.12
N LEU A 274 14.63 6.98 24.42
CA LEU A 274 15.05 7.80 23.29
C LEU A 274 15.91 8.97 23.78
N SER A 275 17.15 9.02 23.32
CA SER A 275 18.06 10.13 23.58
C SER A 275 17.75 11.31 22.66
N ILE A 276 16.76 12.13 23.04
CA ILE A 276 16.38 13.39 22.38
C ILE A 276 16.59 14.59 23.31
N ASP A 277 16.71 15.79 22.75
CA ASP A 277 16.85 17.01 23.54
C ASP A 277 15.58 17.34 24.35
N ILE A 278 15.76 18.14 25.40
CA ILE A 278 14.70 18.47 26.37
C ILE A 278 13.51 19.14 25.69
N GLN A 279 13.73 20.01 24.69
CA GLN A 279 12.65 20.72 24.02
C GLN A 279 11.87 19.78 23.10
N SER A 280 12.55 18.96 22.31
CA SER A 280 11.89 17.93 21.48
C SER A 280 11.07 16.97 22.34
N LYS A 281 11.62 16.51 23.48
CA LYS A 281 10.89 15.65 24.42
C LYS A 281 9.63 16.34 24.94
N LYS A 282 9.76 17.59 25.39
CA LYS A 282 8.63 18.39 25.88
C LYS A 282 7.54 18.56 24.83
N VAL A 283 7.90 18.91 23.59
CA VAL A 283 6.96 19.06 22.47
C VAL A 283 6.16 17.77 22.26
N LEU A 284 6.83 16.61 22.27
CA LEU A 284 6.14 15.32 22.10
C LEU A 284 5.31 14.94 23.32
N GLU A 285 5.77 15.21 24.54
CA GLU A 285 5.04 14.91 25.78
C GLU A 285 3.75 15.74 25.95
N GLU A 286 3.78 17.02 25.53
CA GLU A 286 2.63 17.93 25.61
C GLU A 286 1.68 17.86 24.39
N SER A 287 2.04 17.06 23.37
CA SER A 287 1.19 16.82 22.20
C SER A 287 0.21 15.67 22.42
N GLU A 288 -0.87 15.65 21.66
CA GLU A 288 -1.79 14.51 21.59
C GLU A 288 -1.33 13.55 20.49
N LEU A 289 -0.83 12.38 20.89
CA LEU A 289 -0.35 11.35 19.97
C LEU A 289 -1.31 10.17 19.95
N LYS A 290 -1.70 9.75 18.75
CA LYS A 290 -2.36 8.47 18.48
C LYS A 290 -1.59 7.75 17.39
N THR A 291 -1.03 6.60 17.68
CA THR A 291 -0.20 5.86 16.71
C THR A 291 -0.81 4.52 16.41
N TYR A 292 -1.17 4.32 15.15
CA TYR A 292 -1.46 3.01 14.58
C TYR A 292 -0.15 2.25 14.38
N VAL A 293 -0.02 1.07 14.99
CA VAL A 293 1.22 0.29 14.95
C VAL A 293 1.00 -1.14 14.46
N LEU A 294 1.99 -1.62 13.70
CA LEU A 294 2.17 -2.99 13.24
C LEU A 294 3.57 -3.47 13.68
N GLY A 295 3.66 -4.69 14.21
CA GLY A 295 4.94 -5.25 14.66
C GLY A 295 5.42 -4.70 16.02
N GLY A 296 4.45 -4.42 16.91
CA GLY A 296 4.71 -4.11 18.32
C GLY A 296 5.05 -5.37 19.14
N LYS A 297 5.57 -5.17 20.35
CA LYS A 297 6.03 -6.27 21.22
C LYS A 297 4.90 -7.26 21.51
N GLY A 298 5.06 -8.50 21.05
CA GLY A 298 4.22 -9.65 21.44
C GLY A 298 2.85 -9.74 20.75
N THR A 299 2.59 -9.02 19.66
CA THR A 299 1.31 -9.14 18.95
C THR A 299 1.45 -9.13 17.43
N ASP A 300 0.81 -10.11 16.79
CA ASP A 300 0.56 -10.14 15.33
C ASP A 300 -0.57 -9.19 14.90
N ALA A 301 -1.24 -8.54 15.86
CA ALA A 301 -2.41 -7.69 15.64
C ALA A 301 -2.03 -6.21 15.56
N THR A 302 -2.89 -5.47 14.88
CA THR A 302 -2.82 -4.00 14.78
C THR A 302 -3.18 -3.38 16.13
N GLN A 303 -2.49 -2.31 16.54
CA GLN A 303 -2.77 -1.64 17.81
C GLN A 303 -2.80 -0.11 17.68
N ILE A 304 -3.42 0.53 18.65
CA ILE A 304 -3.35 1.98 18.86
C ILE A 304 -2.64 2.25 20.17
N VAL A 305 -1.50 2.93 20.10
CA VAL A 305 -0.78 3.43 21.27
C VAL A 305 -1.00 4.93 21.39
N ASN A 306 -1.25 5.39 22.61
CA ASN A 306 -1.57 6.78 22.90
C ASN A 306 -0.44 7.46 23.68
N GLY A 307 -0.27 8.76 23.41
CA GLY A 307 0.69 9.62 24.08
C GLY A 307 2.15 9.30 23.77
N TYR A 308 3.04 10.15 24.27
CA TYR A 308 4.47 10.04 24.03
C TYR A 308 5.04 8.70 24.52
N LYS A 309 4.64 8.22 25.70
CA LYS A 309 5.16 6.96 26.25
C LYS A 309 4.90 5.78 25.30
N GLY A 310 3.67 5.61 24.84
CA GLY A 310 3.32 4.51 23.93
C GLY A 310 4.05 4.60 22.59
N PHE A 311 4.18 5.81 22.05
CA PHE A 311 4.96 6.09 20.85
C PHE A 311 6.46 5.77 21.04
N SER A 312 7.07 6.28 22.10
CA SER A 312 8.47 6.08 22.45
C SER A 312 8.78 4.60 22.70
N ASP A 313 7.94 3.91 23.47
CA ASP A 313 8.06 2.47 23.73
C ASP A 313 8.04 1.68 22.41
N PHE A 314 7.21 2.07 21.43
CA PHE A 314 7.20 1.41 20.13
C PHE A 314 8.50 1.66 19.34
N ILE A 315 9.04 2.89 19.34
CA ILE A 315 10.33 3.16 18.68
C ILE A 315 11.46 2.38 19.36
N VAL A 316 11.57 2.47 20.70
CA VAL A 316 12.62 1.85 21.51
C VAL A 316 12.62 0.33 21.41
N ASN A 317 11.44 -0.31 21.49
CA ASN A 317 11.34 -1.77 21.45
C ASN A 317 11.43 -2.34 20.03
N GLY A 318 12.02 -1.59 19.09
CA GLY A 318 12.44 -2.11 17.80
C GLY A 318 13.61 -3.05 17.92
N GLY A 319 13.29 -4.33 18.12
CA GLY A 319 14.27 -5.39 17.98
C GLY A 319 14.80 -5.50 16.56
N GLU A 320 15.99 -6.07 16.44
CA GLU A 320 16.56 -6.49 15.18
C GLU A 320 15.71 -7.58 14.53
N PHE A 321 15.69 -7.61 13.20
CA PHE A 321 15.14 -8.72 12.45
C PHE A 321 15.95 -9.99 12.77
N THR A 322 15.28 -10.95 13.40
CA THR A 322 15.87 -12.24 13.77
C THR A 322 14.94 -13.38 13.40
N ALA A 323 15.43 -14.62 13.46
CA ALA A 323 14.63 -15.80 13.21
C ALA A 323 13.43 -15.93 14.16
N ASP A 324 13.59 -15.49 15.42
CA ASP A 324 12.54 -15.51 16.44
C ASP A 324 11.63 -14.27 16.39
N VAL A 325 12.12 -13.18 15.79
CA VAL A 325 11.37 -11.93 15.63
C VAL A 325 11.44 -11.48 14.16
N PRO A 326 10.73 -12.18 13.24
CA PRO A 326 10.77 -11.85 11.82
C PRO A 326 10.03 -10.55 11.47
N GLY A 327 9.28 -9.98 12.42
CA GLY A 327 8.33 -8.90 12.17
C GLY A 327 6.96 -9.44 11.73
N VAL A 328 6.10 -8.54 11.27
CA VAL A 328 4.75 -8.86 10.78
C VAL A 328 4.54 -8.27 9.39
N PRO A 329 3.54 -8.73 8.60
CA PRO A 329 3.11 -8.01 7.41
C PRO A 329 2.77 -6.54 7.71
N ILE A 330 3.44 -5.61 7.03
CA ILE A 330 3.22 -4.16 7.18
C ILE A 330 2.67 -3.51 5.91
N TYR A 331 3.06 -4.02 4.74
CA TYR A 331 2.54 -3.64 3.44
C TYR A 331 2.22 -4.86 2.61
N PHE A 332 1.28 -4.69 1.69
CA PHE A 332 1.16 -5.57 0.55
C PHE A 332 0.98 -4.79 -0.75
N SER A 333 1.42 -5.42 -1.83
CA SER A 333 1.08 -5.05 -3.20
C SER A 333 0.25 -6.18 -3.82
N ALA A 334 -0.65 -5.82 -4.72
CA ALA A 334 -1.53 -6.76 -5.37
C ALA A 334 -1.42 -6.66 -6.89
N SER A 335 -1.85 -7.72 -7.56
CA SER A 335 -1.93 -7.80 -9.02
C SER A 335 -3.36 -8.15 -9.43
N ASN A 336 -3.85 -7.53 -10.51
CA ASN A 336 -5.15 -7.86 -11.09
C ASN A 336 -5.15 -9.30 -11.59
N ALA A 337 -6.09 -10.14 -11.12
CA ALA A 337 -6.10 -11.55 -11.51
C ALA A 337 -6.50 -11.77 -12.98
N SER A 338 -7.04 -10.74 -13.65
CA SER A 338 -7.38 -10.76 -15.07
C SER A 338 -6.16 -10.74 -16.00
N ASP A 339 -5.11 -10.01 -15.64
CA ASP A 339 -3.96 -9.76 -16.53
C ASP A 339 -2.60 -9.67 -15.82
N ASN A 340 -2.57 -9.86 -14.50
CA ASN A 340 -1.41 -9.77 -13.63
C ASN A 340 -0.75 -8.37 -13.57
N SER A 341 -1.41 -7.34 -14.11
CA SER A 341 -0.95 -5.96 -13.96
C SER A 341 -1.01 -5.52 -12.50
N ILE A 342 -0.13 -4.60 -12.12
CA ILE A 342 -0.09 -4.06 -10.76
C ILE A 342 -1.41 -3.35 -10.45
N PHE A 343 -1.93 -3.63 -9.28
CA PHE A 343 -3.07 -2.92 -8.72
C PHE A 343 -2.61 -1.60 -8.08
N PHE A 344 -3.30 -0.51 -8.41
CA PHE A 344 -3.05 0.80 -7.83
C PHE A 344 -4.32 1.37 -7.22
N THR A 345 -4.21 1.91 -6.02
CA THR A 345 -5.17 2.90 -5.53
C THR A 345 -4.80 4.27 -6.08
N LYS A 346 -5.80 5.14 -6.25
CA LYS A 346 -5.62 6.47 -6.84
C LYS A 346 -6.13 7.52 -5.87
N PHE A 347 -5.33 8.55 -5.64
CA PHE A 347 -5.68 9.68 -4.80
C PHE A 347 -5.74 10.96 -5.62
N SER A 348 -6.64 11.87 -5.28
CA SER A 348 -6.65 13.23 -5.80
C SER A 348 -6.85 14.25 -4.67
N VAL A 349 -6.50 15.50 -4.95
CA VAL A 349 -6.96 16.63 -4.11
C VAL A 349 -8.45 16.90 -4.34
N GLU A 350 -9.11 17.58 -3.40
CA GLU A 350 -10.47 18.12 -3.53
C GLU A 350 -10.61 19.16 -4.66
#